data_AF-A0A519L200-F1
#
_entry.id   AF-A0A519L200-F1
#
_cell.length_a   1.000
_cell.length_b   1.000
_cell.length_c   1.000
_cell.angle_alpha   90.00
_cell.angle_beta   90.00
_cell.angle_gamma   90.00
#
_symmetry.space_group_name_H-M   'P 1'
#
loop_
_entity.id
_entity.type
_entity.pdbx_description
1 polymer ?
#
loop_
_entity_poly.entity_id
_entity_poly.type
_entity_poly.pdbx_seq_one_letter_code
_entity_poly.pdbx_strand_id
1 'polypeptide(L)'
;MSCGIALAVSLMLADPNVALAAEQPHAVAGAPISVASEPLFADIVARSGDLRGMVQAWIDGGAVEQAGFLTGDAFTGFKARTVELATLDMQGHLVLKERGTDGDLKCILRGISEDIPKKVAAVETAATPAERRVALDELHYLLNDNVEVITAPPAPEV
;
A
#
# COMPACT_ATOMS: atom_id res chain seq x y z
N MET A 1 -2.96 -30.67 -47.54
CA MET A 1 -3.02 -29.49 -46.66
C MET A 1 -2.64 -29.89 -45.23
N SER A 2 -1.39 -30.30 -44.98
CA SER A 2 -0.97 -30.85 -43.66
C SER A 2 0.38 -30.33 -43.16
N CYS A 3 1.07 -29.48 -43.92
CA CYS A 3 2.40 -28.98 -43.54
C CYS A 3 2.34 -27.65 -42.78
N GLY A 4 1.24 -26.91 -42.83
CA GLY A 4 1.13 -25.59 -42.19
C GLY A 4 0.90 -25.63 -40.68
N ILE A 5 0.25 -26.68 -40.17
CA ILE A 5 -0.08 -26.78 -38.72
C ILE A 5 1.16 -27.20 -37.91
N ALA A 6 2.05 -28.01 -38.48
CA ALA A 6 3.29 -28.41 -37.80
C ALA A 6 4.26 -27.24 -37.59
N LEU A 7 4.35 -26.31 -38.56
CA LEU A 7 5.22 -25.13 -38.48
C LEU A 7 4.76 -24.10 -37.43
N ALA A 8 3.45 -23.96 -37.21
CA ALA A 8 2.92 -23.03 -36.21
C ALA A 8 3.20 -23.48 -34.77
N VAL A 9 3.18 -24.78 -34.49
CA VAL A 9 3.50 -25.33 -33.16
C VAL A 9 4.99 -25.20 -32.85
N SER A 10 5.87 -25.42 -33.84
CA SER A 10 7.32 -25.27 -33.66
C SER A 10 7.76 -23.82 -33.40
N LEU A 11 7.06 -22.84 -33.97
CA LEU A 11 7.35 -21.42 -33.75
C LEU A 11 6.91 -20.93 -32.36
N MET A 12 5.84 -21.48 -31.79
CA MET A 12 5.40 -21.12 -30.44
C MET A 12 6.30 -21.69 -29.34
N LEU A 13 6.97 -22.82 -29.58
CA LEU A 13 7.94 -23.43 -28.64
C LEU A 13 9.32 -22.75 -28.67
N ALA A 14 9.59 -21.93 -29.68
CA ALA A 14 10.82 -21.14 -29.80
C ALA A 14 10.67 -19.71 -29.28
N ASP A 15 9.46 -19.32 -28.84
CA ASP A 15 9.23 -18.00 -28.29
C ASP A 15 9.79 -17.93 -26.86
N PRO A 16 10.83 -17.11 -26.61
CA PRO A 16 11.39 -16.97 -25.26
C PRO A 16 10.36 -16.43 -24.26
N ASN A 17 9.28 -15.78 -24.72
CA ASN A 17 8.18 -15.36 -23.86
C ASN A 17 7.35 -16.54 -23.35
N VAL A 18 7.26 -17.65 -24.09
CA VAL A 18 6.58 -18.88 -23.64
C VAL A 18 7.41 -19.60 -22.58
N ALA A 19 8.73 -19.59 -22.71
CA ALA A 19 9.64 -20.10 -21.67
C ALA A 19 9.55 -19.26 -20.38
N LEU A 20 9.54 -17.92 -20.50
CA LEU A 20 9.35 -17.00 -19.38
C LEU A 20 7.97 -17.13 -18.71
N ALA A 21 6.91 -17.36 -19.49
CA ALA A 21 5.57 -17.60 -18.96
C ALA A 21 5.45 -18.96 -18.25
N ALA A 22 6.19 -19.99 -18.71
CA ALA A 22 6.24 -21.31 -18.08
C ALA A 22 7.07 -21.33 -16.79
N GLU A 23 7.98 -20.37 -16.61
CA GLU A 23 8.73 -20.16 -15.36
C GLU A 23 7.90 -19.47 -14.25
N GLN A 24 6.70 -18.96 -14.56
CA GLN A 24 5.81 -18.45 -13.53
C GLN A 24 5.36 -19.59 -12.62
N PRO A 25 5.55 -19.48 -11.29
CA PRO A 25 5.05 -20.46 -10.35
C PRO A 25 3.54 -20.68 -10.59
N HIS A 26 3.14 -21.96 -10.71
CA HIS A 26 1.73 -22.30 -10.83
C HIS A 26 0.97 -21.71 -9.64
N ALA A 27 -0.15 -21.03 -9.93
CA ALA A 27 -1.05 -20.56 -8.89
C ALA A 27 -1.45 -21.75 -8.00
N VAL A 28 -1.16 -21.65 -6.71
CA VAL A 28 -1.54 -22.68 -5.74
C VAL A 28 -3.06 -22.67 -5.61
N ALA A 29 -3.70 -23.77 -6.01
CA ALA A 29 -5.15 -23.90 -5.87
C ALA A 29 -5.53 -23.77 -4.39
N GLY A 30 -6.36 -22.76 -4.07
CA GLY A 30 -6.77 -22.45 -2.69
C GLY A 30 -5.99 -21.30 -2.03
N ALA A 31 -4.98 -20.70 -2.68
CA ALA A 31 -4.38 -19.48 -2.17
C ALA A 31 -5.44 -18.35 -2.11
N PRO A 32 -5.48 -17.54 -1.03
CA PRO A 32 -6.39 -16.40 -0.98
C PRO A 32 -6.16 -15.50 -2.18
N ILE A 33 -7.21 -14.90 -2.74
CA ILE A 33 -7.06 -14.00 -3.89
C ILE A 33 -6.54 -12.66 -3.38
N SER A 34 -5.44 -12.17 -3.97
CA SER A 34 -4.92 -10.85 -3.64
C SER A 34 -5.94 -9.77 -4.02
N VAL A 35 -6.17 -8.84 -3.10
CA VAL A 35 -7.03 -7.66 -3.34
C VAL A 35 -6.26 -6.49 -3.95
N ALA A 36 -4.93 -6.59 -4.11
CA ALA A 36 -4.07 -5.47 -4.49
C ALA A 36 -4.44 -4.81 -5.83
N SER A 37 -5.00 -5.58 -6.76
CA SER A 37 -5.44 -5.08 -8.07
C SER A 37 -6.89 -4.57 -8.09
N GLU A 38 -7.62 -4.71 -6.99
CA GLU A 38 -8.98 -4.19 -6.90
C GLU A 38 -8.95 -2.64 -6.76
N PRO A 39 -9.86 -1.90 -7.42
CA PRO A 39 -9.77 -0.44 -7.51
C PRO A 39 -9.65 0.30 -6.17
N LEU A 40 -10.39 -0.13 -5.15
CA LEU A 40 -10.34 0.48 -3.81
C LEU A 40 -8.95 0.32 -3.17
N PHE A 41 -8.41 -0.90 -3.19
CA PHE A 41 -7.15 -1.22 -2.53
C PHE A 41 -5.96 -0.67 -3.30
N ALA A 42 -6.04 -0.64 -4.64
CA ALA A 42 -5.06 0.04 -5.48
C ALA A 42 -5.01 1.56 -5.19
N ASP A 43 -6.16 2.20 -4.97
CA ASP A 43 -6.22 3.63 -4.59
C ASP A 43 -5.61 3.87 -3.19
N ILE A 44 -5.90 3.00 -2.22
CA ILE A 44 -5.26 3.05 -0.89
C ILE A 44 -3.75 2.96 -1.01
N VAL A 45 -3.22 1.98 -1.76
CA VAL A 45 -1.78 1.78 -1.98
C VAL A 45 -1.15 3.02 -2.61
N ALA A 46 -1.77 3.57 -3.67
CA ALA A 46 -1.26 4.76 -4.34
C ALA A 46 -1.22 5.97 -3.40
N ARG A 47 -2.31 6.23 -2.67
CA ARG A 47 -2.40 7.35 -1.74
C ARG A 47 -1.44 7.22 -0.56
N SER A 48 -1.30 6.02 -0.01
CA SER A 48 -0.36 5.77 1.09
C SER A 48 1.09 5.91 0.62
N GLY A 49 1.41 5.40 -0.58
CA GLY A 49 2.72 5.56 -1.21
C GLY A 49 3.10 7.02 -1.46
N ASP A 50 2.17 7.83 -1.96
CA ASP A 50 2.35 9.28 -2.14
C ASP A 50 2.65 9.98 -0.81
N LEU A 51 1.82 9.73 0.21
CA LEU A 51 1.96 10.36 1.52
C LEU A 51 3.28 9.94 2.19
N ARG A 52 3.65 8.66 2.08
CA ARG A 52 4.95 8.15 2.53
C ARG A 52 6.09 8.89 1.85
N GLY A 53 6.02 9.07 0.53
CA GLY A 53 7.00 9.81 -0.25
C GLY A 53 7.13 11.28 0.18
N MET A 54 6.02 11.95 0.51
CA MET A 54 6.05 13.31 1.04
C MET A 54 6.76 13.39 2.40
N VAL A 55 6.46 12.45 3.31
CA VAL A 55 7.10 12.39 4.63
C VAL A 55 8.61 12.19 4.47
N GLN A 56 9.03 11.23 3.64
CA GLN A 56 10.43 10.98 3.35
C GLN A 56 11.13 12.23 2.78
N ALA A 57 10.49 12.93 1.84
CA ALA A 57 11.03 14.15 1.26
C ALA A 57 11.21 15.28 2.28
N TRP A 58 10.30 15.42 3.25
CA TRP A 58 10.46 16.40 4.33
C TRP A 58 11.60 16.06 5.28
N ILE A 59 11.74 14.77 5.60
CA ILE A 59 12.79 14.24 6.47
C ILE A 59 14.17 14.44 5.84
N ASP A 60 14.31 14.15 4.55
CA ASP A 60 15.58 14.28 3.81
C ASP A 60 15.91 15.74 3.47
N GLY A 61 14.89 16.53 3.15
CA GLY A 61 15.02 17.94 2.77
C GLY A 61 15.14 18.91 3.96
N GLY A 62 15.02 18.43 5.20
CA GLY A 62 15.09 19.26 6.39
C GLY A 62 13.91 20.24 6.53
N ALA A 63 12.73 19.88 5.99
CA ALA A 63 11.54 20.73 6.07
C ALA A 63 10.94 20.73 7.48
N VAL A 64 11.14 19.65 8.24
CA VAL A 64 10.60 19.41 9.58
C VAL A 64 11.14 20.43 10.60
N GLU A 65 12.35 20.91 10.36
CA GLU A 65 13.14 21.86 11.15
C GLU A 65 12.77 23.32 10.86
N GLN A 66 12.05 23.59 9.77
CA GLN A 66 11.69 24.94 9.38
C GLN A 66 10.60 25.52 10.29
N ALA A 67 10.73 26.82 10.59
CA ALA A 67 9.71 27.55 11.31
C ALA A 67 8.40 27.55 10.51
N GLY A 68 7.29 27.29 11.18
CA GLY A 68 5.97 27.27 10.54
C GLY A 68 5.63 26.01 9.73
N PHE A 69 6.44 24.94 9.78
CA PHE A 69 6.15 23.66 9.11
C PHE A 69 4.71 23.18 9.36
N LEU A 70 4.28 23.12 10.63
CA LEU A 70 2.93 22.65 11.02
C LEU A 70 1.79 23.57 10.57
N THR A 71 2.07 24.84 10.31
CA THR A 71 1.07 25.83 9.89
C THR A 71 1.08 26.09 8.39
N GLY A 72 2.03 25.49 7.66
CA GLY A 72 2.15 25.67 6.21
C GLY A 72 1.08 24.90 5.43
N ASP A 73 0.83 25.34 4.19
CA ASP A 73 -0.15 24.74 3.30
C ASP A 73 0.18 23.27 2.99
N ALA A 74 1.47 22.93 2.88
CA ALA A 74 1.93 21.57 2.61
C ALA A 74 1.49 20.59 3.70
N PHE A 75 1.71 20.94 4.98
CA PHE A 75 1.29 20.09 6.09
C PHE A 75 -0.23 20.08 6.26
N THR A 76 -0.90 21.22 6.02
CA THR A 76 -2.37 21.30 6.06
C THR A 76 -3.03 20.38 5.01
N GLY A 77 -2.54 20.42 3.77
CA GLY A 77 -3.02 19.54 2.69
C GLY A 77 -2.70 18.07 2.95
N PHE A 78 -1.53 17.77 3.52
CA PHE A 78 -1.15 16.43 3.94
C PHE A 78 -2.13 15.86 4.97
N LYS A 79 -2.49 16.63 6.00
CA LYS A 79 -3.48 16.19 7.01
C LYS A 79 -4.81 15.82 6.38
N ALA A 80 -5.34 16.64 5.49
CA ALA A 80 -6.60 16.34 4.80
C ALA A 80 -6.51 15.00 4.04
N ARG A 81 -5.42 14.78 3.29
CA ARG A 81 -5.19 13.52 2.58
C ARG A 81 -5.04 12.31 3.51
N THR A 82 -4.45 12.46 4.70
CA THR A 82 -4.38 11.35 5.68
C THR A 82 -5.74 10.98 6.25
N VAL A 83 -6.66 11.94 6.43
CA VAL A 83 -8.05 11.67 6.85
C VAL A 83 -8.81 10.92 5.76
N GLU A 84 -8.63 11.31 4.50
CA GLU A 84 -9.19 10.59 3.35
C GLU A 84 -8.67 9.15 3.29
N LEU A 85 -7.36 8.95 3.45
CA LEU A 85 -6.74 7.61 3.47
C LEU A 85 -7.33 6.74 4.59
N ALA A 86 -7.37 7.25 5.83
CA ALA A 86 -7.93 6.52 6.96
C ALA A 86 -9.40 6.12 6.72
N THR A 87 -10.18 6.96 6.02
CA THR A 87 -11.56 6.64 5.64
C THR A 87 -11.62 5.50 4.63
N LEU A 88 -10.73 5.50 3.63
CA LEU A 88 -10.63 4.43 2.65
C LEU A 88 -10.18 3.11 3.28
N ASP A 89 -9.25 3.14 4.25
CA ASP A 89 -8.84 1.95 5.01
C ASP A 89 -10.02 1.34 5.78
N MET A 90 -10.83 2.17 6.44
CA MET A 90 -12.05 1.72 7.10
C MET A 90 -13.07 1.15 6.09
N GLN A 91 -13.19 1.76 4.92
CA GLN A 91 -14.03 1.22 3.85
C GLN A 91 -13.52 -0.15 3.38
N GLY A 92 -12.20 -0.31 3.20
CA GLY A 92 -11.57 -1.59 2.87
C GLY A 92 -11.87 -2.66 3.92
N HIS A 93 -11.74 -2.33 5.21
CA HIS A 93 -12.16 -3.20 6.31
C HIS A 93 -13.62 -3.66 6.18
N LEU A 94 -14.55 -2.72 5.94
CA LEU A 94 -15.98 -3.02 5.84
C LEU A 94 -16.31 -3.91 4.62
N VAL A 95 -15.68 -3.65 3.47
CA VAL A 95 -15.84 -4.47 2.26
C VAL A 95 -15.37 -5.91 2.50
N LEU A 96 -14.19 -6.10 3.12
CA LEU A 96 -13.68 -7.43 3.45
C LEU A 96 -14.58 -8.15 4.46
N LYS A 97 -15.09 -7.42 5.45
CA LYS A 97 -16.05 -7.96 6.42
C LYS A 97 -17.34 -8.42 5.76
N GLU A 98 -17.91 -7.64 4.84
CA GLU A 98 -19.15 -7.98 4.12
C GLU A 98 -18.97 -9.24 3.25
N ARG A 99 -17.80 -9.42 2.63
CA ARG A 99 -17.44 -10.62 1.86
C ARG A 99 -17.24 -11.87 2.72
N GLY A 100 -17.28 -11.75 4.04
CA GLY A 100 -16.95 -12.85 4.95
C GLY A 100 -15.47 -13.24 4.91
N THR A 101 -14.59 -12.32 4.48
CA THR A 101 -13.14 -12.57 4.50
C THR A 101 -12.67 -12.58 5.95
N ASP A 102 -12.07 -13.68 6.38
CA ASP A 102 -11.58 -13.85 7.76
C ASP A 102 -10.06 -13.75 7.92
N GLY A 103 -9.40 -13.11 6.95
CA GLY A 103 -7.95 -12.88 7.00
C GLY A 103 -7.54 -11.65 7.82
N ASP A 104 -6.28 -11.65 8.24
CA ASP A 104 -5.65 -10.58 9.03
C ASP A 104 -5.78 -9.19 8.38
N LEU A 105 -5.72 -9.13 7.04
CA LEU A 105 -5.82 -7.88 6.29
C LEU A 105 -7.05 -7.05 6.68
N LYS A 106 -8.21 -7.69 6.89
CA LYS A 106 -9.43 -7.02 7.35
C LYS A 106 -9.18 -6.27 8.66
N CYS A 107 -8.56 -6.92 9.64
CA CYS A 107 -8.32 -6.33 10.96
C CYS A 107 -7.19 -5.29 10.93
N ILE A 108 -6.16 -5.54 10.10
CA ILE A 108 -5.04 -4.61 9.89
C ILE A 108 -5.54 -3.28 9.32
N LEU A 109 -6.39 -3.30 8.29
CA LEU A 109 -6.93 -2.06 7.69
C LEU A 109 -7.72 -1.22 8.71
N ARG A 110 -8.48 -1.85 9.60
CA ARG A 110 -9.13 -1.13 10.71
C ARG A 110 -8.10 -0.50 11.65
N GLY A 111 -7.07 -1.26 12.05
CA GLY A 111 -6.01 -0.74 12.91
C GLY A 111 -5.29 0.46 12.31
N ILE A 112 -4.91 0.37 11.03
CA ILE A 112 -4.25 1.46 10.30
C ILE A 112 -5.16 2.69 10.21
N SER A 113 -6.44 2.50 9.85
CA SER A 113 -7.44 3.57 9.81
C SER A 113 -7.53 4.34 11.14
N GLU A 114 -7.52 3.61 12.26
CA GLU A 114 -7.62 4.19 13.60
C GLU A 114 -6.31 4.82 14.08
N ASP A 115 -5.15 4.35 13.59
CA ASP A 115 -3.84 4.82 14.01
C ASP A 115 -3.30 6.00 13.21
N ILE A 116 -3.66 6.14 11.92
CA ILE A 116 -3.31 7.31 11.10
C ILE A 116 -3.61 8.64 11.82
N PRO A 117 -4.83 8.93 12.31
CA PRO A 117 -5.11 10.20 12.99
C PRO A 117 -4.30 10.38 14.28
N LYS A 118 -3.97 9.29 14.99
CA LYS A 118 -3.13 9.35 16.19
C LYS A 118 -1.68 9.72 15.85
N LYS A 119 -1.13 9.15 14.78
CA LYS A 119 0.23 9.46 14.31
C LYS A 119 0.33 10.90 13.79
N VAL A 120 -0.68 11.38 13.06
CA VAL A 120 -0.75 12.80 12.65
C VAL A 120 -0.80 13.72 13.88
N ALA A 121 -1.62 13.41 14.88
CA ALA A 121 -1.68 14.18 16.11
C ALA A 121 -0.34 14.18 16.89
N ALA A 122 0.41 13.07 16.86
CA ALA A 122 1.75 13.02 17.44
C ALA A 122 2.71 14.02 16.74
N VAL A 123 2.65 14.13 15.42
CA VAL A 123 3.43 15.12 14.66
C VAL A 123 3.04 16.56 15.04
N GLU A 124 1.75 16.83 15.23
CA GLU A 124 1.24 18.16 15.59
C GLU A 124 1.62 18.58 17.02
N THR A 125 1.63 17.62 17.94
CA THR A 125 1.86 17.87 19.37
C THR A 125 3.34 17.79 19.78
N ALA A 126 4.22 17.33 18.88
CA ALA A 126 5.65 17.28 19.13
C ALA A 126 6.22 18.67 19.48
N ALA A 127 6.88 18.76 20.63
CA ALA A 127 7.34 20.03 21.20
C ALA A 127 8.62 20.53 20.51
N THR A 128 9.41 19.62 19.94
CA THR A 128 10.67 19.94 19.29
C THR A 128 10.74 19.41 17.85
N PRO A 129 11.58 20.01 16.98
CA PRO A 129 11.83 19.44 15.65
C PRO A 129 12.32 17.99 15.68
N ALA A 130 13.12 17.61 16.68
CA ALA A 130 13.61 16.25 16.84
C ALA A 130 12.46 15.28 17.18
N GLU A 131 11.58 15.63 18.12
CA GLU A 131 10.38 14.84 18.43
C GLU A 131 9.44 14.74 17.22
N ARG A 132 9.32 15.83 16.45
CA ARG A 132 8.49 15.85 15.24
C ARG A 132 9.04 14.91 14.18
N ARG A 133 10.36 14.86 14.02
CA ARG A 133 11.03 13.91 13.12
C ARG A 133 10.72 12.47 13.50
N VAL A 134 10.83 12.12 14.78
CA VAL A 134 10.46 10.78 15.28
C VAL A 134 9.00 10.46 15.00
N ALA A 135 8.07 11.40 15.26
CA ALA A 135 6.65 11.20 14.96
C ALA A 135 6.38 11.03 13.46
N LEU A 136 7.12 11.74 12.60
CA LEU A 136 7.06 11.57 11.14
C LEU A 136 7.64 10.23 10.69
N ASP A 137 8.73 9.75 11.29
CA ASP A 137 9.28 8.41 11.01
C ASP A 137 8.23 7.33 11.35
N GLU A 138 7.56 7.43 12.49
CA GLU A 138 6.47 6.50 12.84
C GLU A 138 5.29 6.55 11.88
N LEU A 139 4.90 7.75 11.44
CA LEU A 139 3.86 7.92 10.43
C LEU A 139 4.30 7.35 9.07
N HIS A 140 5.58 7.53 8.70
CA HIS A 140 6.16 6.95 7.50
C HIS A 140 6.07 5.42 7.51
N TYR A 141 6.43 4.78 8.63
CA TYR A 141 6.29 3.33 8.77
C TYR A 141 4.83 2.88 8.66
N LEU A 142 3.89 3.56 9.31
CA LEU A 142 2.47 3.21 9.20
C LEU A 142 1.94 3.31 7.76
N LEU A 143 2.35 4.36 7.02
CA LEU A 143 2.00 4.53 5.61
C LEU A 143 2.64 3.45 4.73
N ASN A 144 3.86 3.01 5.08
CA ASN A 144 4.52 1.89 4.43
C ASN A 144 3.80 0.57 4.69
N ASP A 145 3.42 0.30 5.94
CA ASP A 145 2.70 -0.91 6.33
C ASP A 145 1.40 -1.04 5.53
N ASN A 146 0.67 0.07 5.33
CA ASN A 146 -0.55 0.04 4.53
C ASN A 146 -0.31 -0.42 3.08
N VAL A 147 0.81 0.00 2.48
CA VAL A 147 1.22 -0.47 1.14
C VAL A 147 1.59 -1.95 1.19
N GLU A 148 2.44 -2.34 2.15
CA GLU A 148 2.98 -3.69 2.24
C GLU A 148 1.90 -4.73 2.53
N VAL A 149 0.98 -4.48 3.46
CA VAL A 149 -0.05 -5.46 3.84
C VAL A 149 -1.07 -5.70 2.73
N ILE A 150 -1.34 -4.70 1.88
CA ILE A 150 -2.25 -4.86 0.73
C ILE A 150 -1.55 -5.58 -0.43
N THR A 151 -0.29 -5.24 -0.69
CA THR A 151 0.47 -5.77 -1.84
C THR A 151 1.19 -7.09 -1.54
N ALA A 152 1.28 -7.48 -0.27
CA ALA A 152 1.86 -8.73 0.15
C ALA A 152 1.18 -9.91 -0.57
N PRO A 153 1.96 -10.91 -1.01
CA PRO A 153 1.39 -12.16 -1.48
C PRO A 153 0.50 -12.78 -0.38
N PRO A 154 -0.68 -13.31 -0.75
CA PRO A 154 -1.55 -14.00 0.18
C PRO A 154 -0.81 -15.10 0.95
N ALA A 155 -0.87 -15.05 2.29
CA ALA A 155 -0.28 -16.09 3.12
C ALA A 155 -1.05 -17.41 2.92
N PRO A 156 -0.35 -18.57 2.91
CA PRO A 156 -1.02 -19.87 2.89
C PRO A 156 -1.88 -20.07 4.15
N GLU A 157 -2.97 -20.81 4.02
CA GLU A 157 -3.81 -21.19 5.16
C GLU A 157 -2.99 -22.02 6.17
N VAL A 158 -3.17 -21.73 7.47
CA VAL A 158 -2.52 -22.45 8.59
C VAL A 158 -3.41 -23.54 9.17
#